data_AF-A0A2E2UXG0-F1
#
_entry.id   AF-A0A2E2UXG0-F1
#
_cell.length_a   1.000
_cell.length_b   1.000
_cell.length_c   1.000
_cell.angle_alpha   90.00
_cell.angle_beta   90.00
_cell.angle_gamma   90.00
#
_symmetry.space_group_name_H-M   'P 1'
#
loop_
_entity.id
_entity.type
_entity.pdbx_description
1 polymer ?
#
loop_
_entity_poly.entity_id
_entity_poly.type
_entity_poly.pdbx_seq_one_letter_code
_entity_poly.pdbx_strand_id
1 'polypeptide(L)'
;MFKNVLIVLLLVLIVALGYGLVWSTQKVSNLEAELDLMNEQNNDSEEMMEEEVVALDLERSIATLVGSWQSTEDEKSVVVFNVDGTARDIYEEEEVSSDKWQMTIAMDYNNAPALHLTRSNEEDTVLEYVVWTLDNEKLVMNFLDSGNTLEYTRIPEVQ
;
A
#
# COMPACT_ATOMS: atom_id res chain seq x y z
N MET A 1 13.29 -33.20 -76.10
CA MET A 1 12.29 -33.65 -75.10
C MET A 1 12.77 -33.48 -73.66
N PHE A 2 14.00 -33.88 -73.29
CA PHE A 2 14.53 -33.79 -71.92
C PHE A 2 14.57 -32.39 -71.28
N LYS A 3 14.83 -31.33 -72.06
CA LYS A 3 14.91 -29.94 -71.54
C LYS A 3 13.62 -29.44 -70.89
N ASN A 4 12.45 -29.82 -71.43
CA ASN A 4 11.17 -29.33 -70.95
C ASN A 4 10.76 -30.02 -69.63
N VAL A 5 11.16 -31.28 -69.45
CA VAL A 5 10.88 -32.05 -68.22
C VAL A 5 11.69 -31.48 -67.04
N LEU A 6 12.94 -31.07 -67.27
CA LEU A 6 13.78 -30.48 -66.23
C LEU A 6 13.22 -29.15 -65.71
N ILE A 7 12.69 -28.30 -66.61
CA ILE A 7 12.12 -27.00 -66.24
C ILE A 7 10.86 -27.17 -65.38
N VAL A 8 10.01 -28.14 -65.71
CA VAL A 8 8.79 -28.42 -64.93
C VAL A 8 9.13 -28.91 -63.53
N LEU A 9 10.12 -29.79 -63.37
CA LEU A 9 10.56 -30.27 -62.06
C LEU A 9 11.12 -29.14 -61.18
N LEU A 10 11.87 -28.21 -61.77
CA LEU A 10 12.44 -27.08 -61.06
C LEU A 10 11.34 -26.11 -60.55
N LEU A 11 10.30 -25.88 -61.34
CA LEU A 11 9.16 -25.05 -60.94
C LEU A 11 8.35 -25.70 -59.80
N VAL A 12 8.13 -27.01 -59.83
CA VAL A 12 7.43 -27.74 -58.75
C VAL A 12 8.23 -27.65 -57.44
N LEU A 13 9.56 -27.74 -57.50
CA LEU A 13 10.41 -27.66 -56.32
C LEU A 13 10.37 -26.26 -55.68
N ILE A 14 10.34 -25.20 -56.48
CA ILE A 14 10.24 -23.81 -55.99
C ILE A 14 8.89 -23.57 -55.30
N VAL A 15 7.79 -24.08 -55.87
CA VAL A 15 6.45 -23.95 -55.26
C VAL A 15 6.38 -24.74 -53.95
N ALA A 16 6.95 -25.94 -53.89
CA ALA A 16 6.98 -26.76 -52.67
C ALA A 16 7.80 -26.09 -51.55
N LEU A 17 8.97 -25.53 -51.88
CA LEU A 17 9.80 -24.80 -50.92
C LEU A 17 9.13 -23.50 -50.43
N GLY A 18 8.44 -22.78 -51.33
CA GLY A 18 7.66 -21.59 -50.97
C GLY A 18 6.52 -21.89 -50.00
N TYR A 19 5.77 -22.98 -50.23
CA TYR A 19 4.68 -23.40 -49.34
C TYR A 19 5.17 -23.82 -47.95
N GLY A 20 6.35 -24.46 -47.85
CA GLY A 20 6.93 -24.87 -46.57
C GLY A 20 7.27 -23.70 -45.66
N LEU A 21 7.76 -22.58 -46.22
CA LEU A 21 8.16 -21.40 -45.44
C LEU A 21 6.95 -20.59 -44.92
N VAL A 22 5.84 -20.55 -45.67
CA VAL A 22 4.63 -19.83 -45.26
C VAL A 22 3.90 -20.56 -44.12
N TRP A 23 3.99 -21.89 -44.04
CA TRP A 23 3.35 -22.65 -42.97
C TRP A 23 4.12 -22.60 -41.64
N SER A 24 5.45 -22.37 -41.68
CA SER A 24 6.26 -22.27 -40.46
C SER A 24 6.09 -20.95 -39.70
N THR A 25 5.71 -19.85 -40.36
CA THR A 25 5.55 -18.53 -39.71
C THR A 25 4.22 -18.38 -38.97
N GLN A 26 3.15 -19.04 -39.40
CA GLN A 26 1.85 -18.99 -38.71
C GLN A 26 1.83 -19.69 -37.35
N LYS A 27 2.76 -20.62 -37.10
CA LYS A 27 2.79 -21.39 -35.85
C LYS A 27 3.48 -20.65 -34.70
N VAL A 28 4.30 -19.64 -35.01
CA VAL A 28 5.06 -18.87 -34.01
C VAL A 28 4.23 -17.73 -33.42
N SER A 29 3.37 -17.08 -34.23
CA SER A 29 2.52 -15.98 -33.77
C SER A 29 1.43 -16.39 -32.77
N ASN A 30 0.99 -17.66 -32.80
CA ASN A 30 -0.02 -18.16 -31.85
C ASN A 30 0.57 -18.49 -30.47
N LEU A 31 1.88 -18.77 -30.36
CA LEU A 31 2.50 -19.06 -29.07
C LEU A 31 2.81 -17.79 -28.26
N GLU A 32 3.16 -16.69 -28.92
CA GLU A 32 3.43 -15.41 -28.24
C GLU A 32 2.15 -14.83 -27.62
N ALA A 33 1.01 -14.92 -28.32
CA ALA A 33 -0.28 -14.45 -27.81
C ALA A 33 -0.81 -15.26 -26.62
N GLU A 34 -0.52 -16.56 -26.55
CA GLU A 34 -0.94 -17.42 -25.43
C GLU A 34 -0.07 -17.19 -24.18
N LEU A 35 1.21 -16.81 -24.36
CA LEU A 35 2.10 -16.45 -23.26
C LEU A 35 1.74 -15.11 -22.63
N ASP A 36 1.35 -14.11 -23.43
CA ASP A 36 0.91 -12.80 -22.93
C ASP A 36 -0.38 -12.91 -22.08
N LEU A 37 -1.33 -13.74 -22.51
CA LEU A 37 -2.58 -13.99 -21.76
C LEU A 37 -2.35 -14.71 -20.42
N MET A 38 -1.38 -15.62 -20.34
CA MET A 38 -1.05 -16.31 -19.09
C MET A 38 -0.27 -15.42 -18.11
N ASN A 39 0.47 -14.42 -18.61
CA ASN A 39 1.20 -13.48 -17.77
C ASN A 39 0.27 -12.40 -17.18
N GLU A 40 -0.77 -12.01 -17.91
CA GLU A 40 -1.78 -11.04 -17.44
C GLU A 40 -2.67 -11.63 -16.33
N GLN A 41 -2.99 -12.94 -16.39
CA GLN A 41 -3.85 -13.59 -15.39
C GLN A 41 -3.18 -13.88 -14.02
N ASN A 42 -1.86 -13.95 -13.96
CA ASN A 42 -1.15 -14.14 -12.69
C ASN A 42 -0.94 -12.83 -11.92
N ASN A 43 -1.05 -11.68 -12.58
CA ASN A 43 -0.83 -10.38 -11.93
C ASN A 43 -2.04 -9.96 -11.06
N ASP A 44 -3.27 -10.29 -11.48
CA ASP A 44 -4.50 -9.92 -10.77
C ASP A 44 -4.70 -10.66 -9.43
N SER A 45 -4.11 -11.85 -9.26
CA SER A 45 -4.33 -12.65 -8.05
C SER A 45 -3.34 -12.35 -6.92
N GLU A 46 -2.20 -11.73 -7.19
CA GLU A 46 -1.24 -11.27 -6.17
C GLU A 46 -1.67 -9.93 -5.56
N GLU A 47 -2.20 -9.02 -6.39
CA GLU A 47 -2.62 -7.68 -5.97
C GLU A 47 -3.79 -7.72 -4.97
N MET A 48 -4.74 -8.66 -5.17
CA MET A 48 -5.86 -8.85 -4.23
C MET A 48 -5.44 -9.37 -2.84
N MET A 49 -4.36 -10.14 -2.74
CA MET A 49 -3.92 -10.69 -1.45
C MET A 49 -3.14 -9.66 -0.64
N GLU A 50 -2.46 -8.73 -1.30
CA GLU A 50 -1.72 -7.64 -0.67
C GLU A 50 -2.67 -6.59 -0.06
N GLU A 51 -3.77 -6.25 -0.74
CA GLU A 51 -4.75 -5.28 -0.25
C GLU A 51 -5.45 -5.74 1.05
N GLU A 52 -5.84 -7.02 1.15
CA GLU A 52 -6.51 -7.57 2.35
C GLU A 52 -5.60 -7.58 3.57
N VAL A 53 -4.31 -7.91 3.40
CA VAL A 53 -3.33 -7.95 4.49
C VAL A 53 -3.06 -6.56 5.04
N VAL A 54 -2.98 -5.55 4.17
CA VAL A 54 -2.78 -4.14 4.57
C VAL A 54 -3.98 -3.61 5.36
N ALA A 55 -5.20 -3.97 4.98
CA ALA A 55 -6.42 -3.56 5.70
C ALA A 55 -6.47 -4.10 7.14
N LEU A 56 -6.09 -5.36 7.35
CA LEU A 56 -6.08 -5.98 8.69
C LEU A 56 -5.07 -5.33 9.65
N ASP A 57 -3.93 -4.87 9.12
CA ASP A 57 -2.89 -4.22 9.93
C ASP A 57 -3.33 -2.81 10.38
N LEU A 58 -4.07 -2.09 9.53
CA LEU A 58 -4.64 -0.79 9.88
C LEU A 58 -5.70 -0.91 10.99
N GLU A 59 -6.64 -1.85 10.87
CA GLU A 59 -7.68 -2.04 11.91
C GLU A 59 -7.08 -2.36 13.28
N ARG A 60 -6.04 -3.21 13.31
CA ARG A 60 -5.32 -3.54 14.54
C ARG A 60 -4.59 -2.33 15.11
N SER A 61 -3.98 -1.52 14.25
CA SER A 61 -3.29 -0.29 14.65
C SER A 61 -4.26 0.72 15.24
N ILE A 62 -5.42 0.92 14.61
CA ILE A 62 -6.52 1.75 15.14
C ILE A 62 -6.95 1.27 16.53
N ALA A 63 -7.18 -0.04 16.70
CA ALA A 63 -7.56 -0.60 17.99
C ALA A 63 -6.48 -0.42 19.08
N THR A 64 -5.20 -0.42 18.68
CA THR A 64 -4.06 -0.21 19.58
C THR A 64 -3.93 1.27 19.98
N LEU A 65 -4.21 2.20 19.05
CA LEU A 65 -4.14 3.65 19.30
C LEU A 65 -5.23 4.14 20.27
N VAL A 66 -6.46 3.62 20.16
CA VAL A 66 -7.59 4.03 21.01
C VAL A 66 -7.23 3.88 22.49
N GLY A 67 -7.40 4.92 23.30
CA GLY A 67 -7.07 4.95 24.73
C GLY A 67 -6.35 6.21 25.16
N SER A 68 -5.84 6.22 26.39
CA SER A 68 -5.15 7.37 26.99
C SER A 68 -3.63 7.18 26.98
N TRP A 69 -2.93 8.24 26.61
CA TRP A 69 -1.49 8.25 26.40
C TRP A 69 -0.87 9.46 27.09
N GLN A 70 0.06 9.22 28.02
CA GLN A 70 0.76 10.27 28.76
C GLN A 70 2.10 10.60 28.09
N SER A 71 2.38 11.89 27.87
CA SER A 71 3.65 12.33 27.31
C SER A 71 4.82 11.94 28.22
N THR A 72 5.92 11.50 27.63
CA THR A 72 7.15 11.20 28.37
C THR A 72 7.96 12.46 28.70
N GLU A 73 7.69 13.57 28.01
CA GLU A 73 8.37 14.85 28.23
C GLU A 73 7.66 15.74 29.26
N ASP A 74 6.33 15.62 29.37
CA ASP A 74 5.51 16.35 30.33
C ASP A 74 4.40 15.45 30.87
N GLU A 75 4.52 15.02 32.13
CA GLU A 75 3.55 14.14 32.80
C GLU A 75 2.14 14.74 32.90
N LYS A 76 2.01 16.06 32.75
CA LYS A 76 0.72 16.75 32.78
C LYS A 76 -0.04 16.70 31.46
N SER A 77 0.66 16.33 30.37
CA SER A 77 0.11 16.25 29.03
C SER A 77 -0.35 14.82 28.72
N VAL A 78 -1.65 14.68 28.48
CA VAL A 78 -2.29 13.40 28.13
C VAL A 78 -3.09 13.59 26.86
N VAL A 79 -2.95 12.67 25.90
CA VAL A 79 -3.81 12.59 24.72
C VAL A 79 -4.73 11.38 24.84
N VAL A 80 -6.00 11.56 24.52
CA VAL A 80 -7.01 10.49 24.54
C VAL A 80 -7.58 10.31 23.15
N PHE A 81 -7.38 9.13 22.56
CA PHE A 81 -8.00 8.74 21.28
C PHE A 81 -9.23 7.89 21.55
N ASN A 82 -10.41 8.39 21.21
CA ASN A 82 -11.68 7.70 21.39
C ASN A 82 -12.02 6.85 20.15
N VAL A 83 -12.78 5.78 20.37
CA VAL A 83 -13.25 4.86 19.32
C VAL A 83 -14.17 5.53 18.28
N ASP A 84 -14.78 6.66 18.62
CA ASP A 84 -15.66 7.41 17.73
C ASP A 84 -14.92 8.33 16.75
N GLY A 85 -13.58 8.27 16.74
CA GLY A 85 -12.74 9.12 15.89
C GLY A 85 -12.49 10.51 16.45
N THR A 86 -12.80 10.76 17.73
CA THR A 86 -12.43 12.00 18.42
C THR A 86 -11.14 11.83 19.24
N ALA A 87 -10.32 12.88 19.31
CA ALA A 87 -9.12 12.95 20.11
C ALA A 87 -9.21 14.17 21.03
N ARG A 88 -8.68 14.06 22.24
CA ARG A 88 -8.66 15.17 23.22
C ARG A 88 -7.28 15.32 23.79
N ASP A 89 -6.76 16.54 23.85
CA ASP A 89 -5.59 16.85 24.65
C ASP A 89 -6.03 17.37 26.02
N ILE A 90 -5.48 16.77 27.06
CA ILE A 90 -5.71 17.11 28.46
C ILE A 90 -4.39 17.64 29.01
N TYR A 91 -4.43 18.81 29.62
CA TYR A 91 -3.31 19.43 30.30
C TYR A 91 -3.72 19.80 31.72
N GLU A 92 -3.01 19.30 32.74
CA GLU A 92 -3.36 19.53 34.15
C GLU A 92 -4.83 19.20 34.48
N GLU A 93 -5.32 18.06 33.97
CA GLU A 93 -6.72 17.59 34.14
C GLU A 93 -7.79 18.43 33.43
N GLU A 94 -7.42 19.49 32.71
CA GLU A 94 -8.32 20.30 31.90
C GLU A 94 -8.22 19.91 30.42
N GLU A 95 -9.35 19.78 29.75
CA GLU A 95 -9.40 19.58 28.29
C GLU A 95 -9.01 20.89 27.59
N VAL A 96 -7.91 20.87 26.84
CA VAL A 96 -7.38 22.06 26.13
C VAL A 96 -7.69 22.03 24.64
N SER A 97 -7.95 20.85 24.07
CA SER A 97 -8.33 20.69 22.67
C SER A 97 -9.25 19.47 22.48
N SER A 98 -10.04 19.53 21.41
CA SER A 98 -10.90 18.44 20.95
C SER A 98 -10.84 18.39 19.43
N ASP A 99 -10.28 17.31 18.90
CA ASP A 99 -10.04 17.09 17.49
C ASP A 99 -10.81 15.86 17.01
N LYS A 100 -10.97 15.76 15.69
CA LYS A 100 -11.18 14.48 15.02
C LYS A 100 -9.85 13.88 14.65
N TRP A 101 -9.74 12.56 14.62
CA TRP A 101 -8.57 11.86 14.13
C TRP A 101 -8.91 10.79 13.10
N GLN A 102 -7.96 10.51 12.23
CA GLN A 102 -8.01 9.44 11.25
C GLN A 102 -6.63 8.83 11.08
N MET A 103 -6.56 7.50 11.00
CA MET A 103 -5.34 6.77 10.66
C MET A 103 -5.44 6.18 9.27
N THR A 104 -4.37 6.28 8.48
CA THR A 104 -4.25 5.71 7.15
C THR A 104 -2.87 5.08 6.96
N ILE A 105 -2.71 4.29 5.90
CA ILE A 105 -1.39 3.82 5.45
C ILE A 105 -1.03 4.63 4.22
N ALA A 106 0.13 5.27 4.23
CA ALA A 106 0.67 6.01 3.11
C ALA A 106 2.18 5.77 2.98
N MET A 107 2.74 6.11 1.82
CA MET A 107 4.17 5.97 1.58
C MET A 107 4.95 7.09 2.27
N ASP A 108 5.99 6.71 3.02
CA ASP A 108 6.94 7.64 3.63
C ASP A 108 7.93 8.21 2.59
N TYR A 109 8.88 9.02 3.06
CA TYR A 109 9.91 9.62 2.21
C TYR A 109 10.88 8.61 1.57
N ASN A 110 10.92 7.37 2.07
CA ASN A 110 11.70 6.27 1.51
C ASN A 110 10.88 5.38 0.56
N ASN A 111 9.63 5.73 0.26
CA ASN A 111 8.66 4.88 -0.42
C ASN A 111 8.38 3.57 0.31
N ALA A 112 8.43 3.57 1.64
CA ALA A 112 7.99 2.47 2.47
C ALA A 112 6.59 2.78 3.04
N PRO A 113 5.67 1.81 3.13
CA PRO A 113 4.39 2.02 3.77
C PRO A 113 4.57 2.34 5.26
N ALA A 114 3.91 3.39 5.72
CA ALA A 114 3.93 3.83 7.10
C ALA A 114 2.51 4.20 7.56
N LEU A 115 2.30 4.17 8.87
CA LEU A 115 1.07 4.64 9.49
C LEU A 115 1.09 6.17 9.58
N HIS A 116 0.07 6.80 9.01
CA HIS A 116 -0.15 8.23 9.09
C HIS A 116 -1.35 8.52 10.00
N LEU A 117 -1.19 9.46 10.92
CA LEU A 117 -2.27 9.96 11.77
C LEU A 117 -2.53 11.41 11.41
N THR A 118 -3.77 11.73 11.08
CA THR A 118 -4.23 13.10 10.87
C THR A 118 -5.17 13.48 12.00
N ARG A 119 -4.96 14.65 12.60
CA ARG A 119 -5.89 15.28 13.54
C ARG A 119 -6.40 16.58 12.97
N SER A 120 -7.68 16.91 13.19
CA SER A 120 -8.28 18.15 12.72
C SER A 120 -9.23 18.74 13.74
N ASN A 121 -9.11 20.03 14.04
CA ASN A 121 -10.02 20.74 14.93
C ASN A 121 -11.21 21.39 14.16
N GLU A 122 -12.11 22.08 14.88
CA GLU A 122 -13.24 22.79 14.27
C GLU A 122 -12.84 24.02 13.43
N GLU A 123 -11.62 24.53 13.61
CA GLU A 123 -11.06 25.66 12.86
C GLU A 123 -10.30 25.21 11.60
N ASP A 124 -10.51 23.96 11.16
CA ASP A 124 -9.85 23.33 10.02
C ASP A 124 -8.31 23.31 10.11
N THR A 125 -7.74 23.43 11.31
CA THR A 125 -6.31 23.20 11.52
C THR A 125 -6.05 21.71 11.45
N VAL A 126 -5.24 21.29 10.47
CA VAL A 126 -4.88 19.89 10.25
C VAL A 126 -3.47 19.66 10.78
N LEU A 127 -3.32 18.67 11.67
CA LEU A 127 -2.05 18.21 12.21
C LEU A 127 -1.78 16.82 11.66
N GLU A 128 -0.65 16.67 10.96
CA GLU A 128 -0.27 15.39 10.34
C GLU A 128 0.95 14.79 11.02
N TYR A 129 0.88 13.48 11.28
CA TYR A 129 1.91 12.73 11.96
C TYR A 129 2.23 11.44 11.21
N VAL A 130 3.50 11.03 11.26
CA VAL A 130 3.91 9.66 10.95
C VAL A 130 4.08 8.92 12.26
N VAL A 131 3.44 7.76 12.38
CA VAL A 131 3.51 6.91 13.57
C VAL A 131 4.68 5.94 13.39
N TRP A 132 5.77 6.16 14.12
CA TRP A 132 6.98 5.32 14.06
C TRP A 132 6.89 4.09 14.95
N THR A 133 6.20 4.19 16.08
CA THR A 133 6.02 3.08 17.01
C THR A 133 4.62 3.17 17.60
N LEU A 134 3.91 2.06 17.55
CA LEU A 134 2.60 1.89 18.17
C LEU A 134 2.47 0.46 18.67
N ASP A 135 2.44 0.31 19.99
CA ASP A 135 2.16 -0.95 20.67
C ASP A 135 1.27 -0.71 21.90
N ASN A 136 1.16 -1.66 22.83
CA ASN A 136 0.28 -1.51 23.99
C ASN A 136 0.85 -0.61 25.10
N GLU A 137 2.11 -0.21 25.01
CA GLU A 137 2.84 0.54 26.03
C GLU A 137 3.37 1.87 25.50
N LYS A 138 3.78 1.93 24.23
CA LYS A 138 4.46 3.08 23.63
C LYS A 138 3.79 3.57 22.36
N LEU A 139 3.70 4.90 22.24
CA LEU A 139 3.33 5.62 21.04
C LEU A 139 4.43 6.64 20.72
N VAL A 140 5.01 6.56 19.53
CA VAL A 140 6.00 7.53 19.02
C VAL A 140 5.51 8.07 17.69
N MET A 141 5.35 9.38 17.64
CA MET A 141 4.86 10.10 16.46
C MET A 141 5.85 11.18 16.05
N ASN A 142 6.02 11.38 14.75
CA ASN A 142 6.76 12.50 14.20
C ASN A 142 5.79 13.48 13.56
N PHE A 143 5.76 14.73 14.03
CA PHE A 143 4.90 15.78 13.48
C PHE A 143 5.50 16.30 12.17
N LEU A 144 4.76 16.17 11.07
CA LEU A 144 5.30 16.39 9.73
C LEU A 144 5.74 17.84 9.47
N ASP A 145 5.02 18.83 10.01
CA ASP A 145 5.30 20.24 9.72
C ASP A 145 6.60 20.74 10.35
N SER A 146 6.98 20.23 11.53
CA SER A 146 8.17 20.69 12.25
C SER A 146 9.25 19.62 12.43
N GLY A 147 8.93 18.36 12.15
CA GLY A 147 9.80 17.21 12.42
C GLY A 147 9.95 16.88 13.90
N ASN A 148 9.18 17.50 14.79
CA ASN A 148 9.23 17.21 16.23
C ASN A 148 8.76 15.78 16.49
N THR A 149 9.46 15.07 17.37
CA THR A 149 9.06 13.74 17.81
C THR A 149 8.30 13.87 19.12
N LEU A 150 7.15 13.22 19.20
CA LEU A 150 6.31 13.14 20.38
C LEU A 150 6.31 11.70 20.87
N GLU A 151 6.65 11.50 22.14
CA GLU A 151 6.71 10.18 22.77
C GLU A 151 5.71 10.10 23.91
N TYR A 152 4.93 9.02 23.93
CA TYR A 152 3.91 8.77 24.94
C TYR A 152 3.99 7.34 25.48
N THR A 153 3.50 7.19 26.71
CA THR A 153 3.30 5.91 27.38
C THR A 153 1.82 5.68 27.64
N ARG A 154 1.37 4.43 27.51
CA ARG A 154 -0.03 4.08 27.71
C ARG A 154 -0.42 4.20 29.18
N ILE A 155 -1.53 4.88 29.46
CA ILE A 155 -2.13 4.91 30.80
C ILE A 155 -3.08 3.71 30.92
N PRO A 156 -2.90 2.80 31.90
CA PRO A 156 -3.80 1.68 32.10
C PRO A 156 -5.21 2.17 32.46
N GLU A 157 -6.24 1.62 31.84
CA GLU A 157 -7.61 1.84 32.28
C GLU A 157 -7.82 1.21 33.67
N VAL A 158 -8.26 2.02 34.62
CA VAL A 158 -8.67 1.51 35.95
C VAL A 158 -10.02 0.84 35.78
N GLN A 159 -10.03 -0.50 35.79
CA GLN A 159 -11.25 -1.32 35.75
C GLN A 159 -12.07 -1.22 37.04
#